data_AF-A0A841HTY9-F1
#
_entry.id   AF-A0A841HTY9-F1
#
_cell.length_a   1.000
_cell.length_b   1.000
_cell.length_c   1.000
_cell.angle_alpha   90.00
_cell.angle_beta   90.00
_cell.angle_gamma   90.00
#
_symmetry.space_group_name_H-M   'P 1'
#
loop_
_entity.id
_entity.type
_entity.pdbx_description
1 polymer ?
#
loop_
_entity_poly.entity_id
_entity_poly.type
_entity_poly.pdbx_seq_one_letter_code
_entity_poly.pdbx_strand_id
1 'polypeptide(L)'
;MPLTALLAVLLAAATHATWNLYAKRAAGSRHFVWLYSIGSVVIYAPIVLWIAIVERPDFELRHWIALTATAILHLGYSLVLQAGYRASDLSLVYPIARGSGPLMSFFAAVLLLGERITLQSVLGVVLVVSGIVLVAGLLREPHKAPRAGIAYGLVTGVFIAAYTINDGWAVKVLLISPFIVDYAGNLFRIIVLSPQAWMDRVRVREEIRLYLKPALVVSILGPLGYILVLYAMRVAPISHVAPMRELATLIGTYFGARLLKEKAAPERMVGAACIVAGVISLAMADV
;
A
#
# COMPACT_ATOMS: atom_id res chain seq x y z
N MET A 1 3.68 4.78 -21.27
CA MET A 1 2.99 5.50 -20.16
C MET A 1 3.32 6.99 -20.26
N PRO A 2 2.40 7.89 -19.89
CA PRO A 2 2.68 9.32 -19.83
C PRO A 2 3.83 9.64 -18.87
N LEU A 3 4.68 10.62 -19.20
CA LEU A 3 5.78 11.08 -18.34
C LEU A 3 5.27 11.52 -16.95
N THR A 4 4.08 12.12 -16.89
CA THR A 4 3.42 12.55 -15.65
C THR A 4 3.11 11.38 -14.72
N ALA A 5 2.69 10.22 -15.25
CA ALA A 5 2.45 9.01 -14.47
C ALA A 5 3.76 8.45 -13.91
N LEU A 6 4.82 8.42 -14.72
CA LEU A 6 6.15 7.98 -14.28
C LEU A 6 6.70 8.86 -13.16
N LEU A 7 6.66 10.18 -13.32
CA LEU A 7 7.11 11.13 -12.31
C LEU A 7 6.29 11.01 -11.01
N ALA A 8 4.96 10.84 -11.12
CA ALA A 8 4.11 10.62 -9.96
C ALA A 8 4.48 9.35 -9.20
N VAL A 9 4.76 8.24 -9.89
CA VAL A 9 5.18 6.99 -9.24
C VAL A 9 6.57 7.10 -8.62
N LEU A 10 7.51 7.79 -9.25
CA LEU A 10 8.84 8.02 -8.68
C LEU A 10 8.78 8.91 -7.44
N LEU A 11 7.95 9.97 -7.46
CA LEU A 11 7.72 10.80 -6.29
C LEU A 11 6.99 10.03 -5.19
N ALA A 12 6.02 9.17 -5.55
CA ALA A 12 5.39 8.26 -4.62
C ALA A 12 6.41 7.31 -3.96
N ALA A 13 7.42 6.83 -4.71
CA ALA A 13 8.52 6.03 -4.17
C ALA A 13 9.30 6.78 -3.08
N ALA A 14 9.70 8.02 -3.38
CA ALA A 14 10.51 8.86 -2.50
C ALA A 14 9.74 9.23 -1.23
N THR A 15 8.48 9.64 -1.38
CA THR A 15 7.59 9.90 -0.24
C THR A 15 7.38 8.63 0.59
N HIS A 16 7.22 7.47 -0.06
CA HIS A 16 7.08 6.17 0.61
C HIS A 16 8.29 5.79 1.46
N ALA A 17 9.50 5.92 0.92
CA ALA A 17 10.72 5.69 1.66
C ALA A 17 10.81 6.60 2.90
N THR A 18 10.46 7.87 2.70
CA THR A 18 10.57 8.90 3.74
C THR A 18 9.56 8.67 4.85
N TRP A 19 8.28 8.48 4.54
CA TRP A 19 7.26 8.29 5.58
C TRP A 19 7.49 6.98 6.35
N ASN A 20 7.96 5.91 5.71
CA ASN A 20 8.28 4.66 6.41
C ASN A 20 9.42 4.84 7.43
N LEU A 21 10.45 5.62 7.10
CA LEU A 21 11.51 5.94 8.05
C LEU A 21 10.98 6.62 9.31
N TYR A 22 10.07 7.58 9.15
CA TYR A 22 9.44 8.28 10.28
C TYR A 22 8.44 7.39 11.03
N ALA A 23 7.64 6.59 10.33
CA ALA A 23 6.73 5.62 10.94
C ALA A 23 7.49 4.61 11.81
N LYS A 24 8.67 4.14 11.37
CA LYS A 24 9.52 3.24 12.16
C LYS A 24 9.97 3.86 13.49
N ARG A 25 10.22 5.17 13.54
CA ARG A 25 10.56 5.89 14.80
C ARG A 25 9.41 5.88 15.81
N ALA A 26 8.19 5.64 15.35
CA ALA A 26 6.99 5.55 16.18
C ALA A 26 6.44 4.11 16.30
N ALA A 27 7.23 3.08 15.96
CA ALA A 27 6.79 1.69 15.96
C ALA A 27 6.31 1.17 17.33
N GLY A 28 6.69 1.83 18.44
CA GLY A 28 6.23 1.50 19.80
C GLY A 28 4.88 2.12 20.20
N SER A 29 4.31 3.00 19.39
CA SER A 29 3.03 3.65 19.68
C SER A 29 1.86 2.76 19.29
N ARG A 30 0.86 2.69 20.18
CA ARG A 30 -0.40 1.97 19.92
C ARG A 30 -1.36 2.78 19.08
N HIS A 31 -1.28 4.10 19.16
CA HIS A 31 -2.22 5.03 18.52
C HIS A 31 -1.65 5.76 17.31
N PHE A 32 -0.43 5.39 16.86
CA PHE A 32 0.25 6.12 15.79
C PHE A 32 -0.57 6.20 14.50
N VAL A 33 -1.27 5.12 14.16
CA VAL A 33 -2.16 5.07 12.99
C VAL A 33 -3.30 6.07 13.10
N TRP A 34 -3.95 6.12 14.27
CA TRP A 34 -5.01 7.09 14.54
C TRP A 34 -4.47 8.53 14.52
N LEU A 35 -3.30 8.78 15.11
CA LEU A 35 -2.67 10.10 15.14
C LEU A 35 -2.37 10.66 13.76
N TYR A 36 -1.71 9.89 12.89
CA TYR A 36 -1.43 10.39 11.55
C TYR A 36 -2.70 10.46 10.70
N SER A 37 -3.69 9.58 10.88
CA SER A 37 -4.96 9.68 10.14
C SER A 37 -5.70 10.96 10.47
N ILE A 38 -5.73 11.41 11.74
CA ILE A 38 -6.25 12.74 12.10
C ILE A 38 -5.47 13.83 11.41
N GLY A 39 -4.13 13.78 11.48
CA GLY A 39 -3.27 14.76 10.83
C GLY A 39 -3.55 14.85 9.33
N SER A 40 -3.70 13.71 8.64
CA SER A 40 -4.03 13.64 7.22
C SER A 40 -5.39 14.27 6.92
N VAL A 41 -6.42 13.93 7.68
CA VAL A 41 -7.76 14.52 7.52
C VAL A 41 -7.74 16.04 7.73
N VAL A 42 -6.99 16.54 8.72
CA VAL A 42 -6.89 17.99 8.96
C VAL A 42 -6.10 18.68 7.85
N ILE A 43 -4.94 18.14 7.47
CA ILE A 43 -4.05 18.74 6.47
C ILE A 43 -4.70 18.79 5.08
N TYR A 44 -5.41 17.73 4.69
CA TYR A 44 -6.01 17.63 3.36
C TYR A 44 -7.46 18.15 3.31
N ALA A 45 -8.08 18.52 4.44
CA ALA A 45 -9.42 19.09 4.49
C ALA A 45 -9.60 20.32 3.59
N PRO A 46 -8.68 21.31 3.54
CA PRO A 46 -8.85 22.46 2.66
C PRO A 46 -8.95 22.09 1.17
N ILE A 47 -8.17 21.09 0.74
CA ILE A 47 -8.19 20.62 -0.65
C ILE A 47 -9.50 19.89 -0.94
N VAL A 48 -9.93 19.00 -0.04
CA VAL A 48 -11.20 18.26 -0.20
C VAL A 48 -12.39 19.20 -0.17
N LEU A 49 -12.38 20.21 0.70
CA LEU A 49 -13.42 21.23 0.76
C LEU A 49 -13.44 22.09 -0.51
N TRP A 50 -12.27 22.45 -1.04
CA TRP A 50 -12.18 23.15 -2.32
C TRP A 50 -12.79 22.31 -3.46
N ILE A 51 -12.47 21.02 -3.55
CA ILE A 51 -13.08 20.10 -4.53
C ILE A 51 -14.60 20.06 -4.35
N ALA A 52 -15.10 19.90 -3.11
CA ALA A 52 -16.52 19.83 -2.83
C ALA A 52 -17.29 21.10 -3.23
N ILE A 53 -16.68 22.29 -3.06
CA ILE A 53 -17.33 23.58 -3.35
C ILE A 53 -17.23 23.95 -4.83
N VAL A 54 -16.06 23.71 -5.45
CA VAL A 54 -15.74 24.17 -6.82
C VAL A 54 -16.11 23.13 -7.86
N GLU A 55 -15.68 21.88 -7.69
CA GLU A 55 -15.99 20.80 -8.65
C GLU A 55 -17.41 20.26 -8.46
N ARG A 56 -17.96 20.38 -7.24
CA ARG A 56 -19.31 19.92 -6.86
C ARG A 56 -19.63 18.52 -7.40
N PRO A 57 -18.81 17.52 -7.06
CA PRO A 57 -18.97 16.17 -7.61
C PRO A 57 -20.35 15.62 -7.23
N ASP A 58 -21.08 15.12 -8.21
CA ASP A 58 -22.36 14.45 -7.98
C ASP A 58 -22.11 12.99 -7.60
N PHE A 59 -22.49 12.62 -6.38
CA PHE A 59 -22.27 11.28 -5.86
C PHE A 59 -23.54 10.43 -5.91
N GLU A 60 -23.64 9.65 -6.98
CA GLU A 60 -24.52 8.49 -7.04
C GLU A 60 -24.12 7.39 -6.03
N LEU A 61 -25.04 6.45 -5.79
CA LEU A 61 -24.84 5.27 -4.93
C LEU A 61 -23.53 4.51 -5.23
N ARG A 62 -23.13 4.41 -6.50
CA ARG A 62 -21.90 3.74 -6.94
C ARG A 62 -20.64 4.36 -6.32
N HIS A 63 -20.61 5.69 -6.18
CA HIS A 63 -19.50 6.43 -5.57
C HIS A 63 -19.40 6.12 -4.08
N TRP A 64 -20.52 6.13 -3.37
CA TRP A 64 -20.57 5.78 -1.95
C TRP A 64 -20.16 4.33 -1.68
N ILE A 65 -20.59 3.40 -2.54
CA ILE A 65 -20.16 2.00 -2.48
C ILE A 65 -18.63 1.92 -2.65
N ALA A 66 -18.07 2.58 -3.67
CA ALA A 66 -16.62 2.58 -3.91
C ALA A 66 -15.83 3.13 -2.72
N LEU A 67 -16.24 4.28 -2.17
CA LEU A 67 -15.58 4.93 -1.03
C LEU A 67 -15.68 4.10 0.25
N THR A 68 -16.83 3.48 0.51
CA THR A 68 -17.03 2.62 1.68
C THR A 68 -16.23 1.33 1.54
N ALA A 69 -16.18 0.74 0.34
CA ALA A 69 -15.35 -0.43 0.05
C ALA A 69 -13.86 -0.11 0.23
N THR A 70 -13.37 1.03 -0.29
CA THR A 70 -12.00 1.52 -0.03
C THR A 70 -11.72 1.54 1.46
N ALA A 71 -12.59 2.19 2.23
CA ALA A 71 -12.42 2.36 3.67
C ALA A 71 -12.33 1.03 4.43
N ILE A 72 -13.24 0.10 4.14
CA ILE A 72 -13.28 -1.23 4.76
C ILE A 72 -12.04 -2.06 4.36
N LEU A 73 -11.69 -2.07 3.07
CA LEU A 73 -10.56 -2.85 2.57
C LEU A 73 -9.22 -2.33 3.13
N HIS A 74 -9.06 -1.01 3.22
CA HIS A 74 -7.86 -0.39 3.80
C HIS A 74 -7.76 -0.57 5.31
N LEU A 75 -8.88 -0.67 6.02
CA LEU A 75 -8.88 -1.03 7.43
C LEU A 75 -8.54 -2.52 7.62
N GLY A 76 -9.19 -3.41 6.86
CA GLY A 76 -8.94 -4.85 6.88
C GLY A 76 -7.48 -5.17 6.58
N TYR A 77 -6.93 -4.55 5.52
CA TYR A 77 -5.49 -4.56 5.21
C TYR A 77 -4.64 -4.21 6.44
N SER A 78 -4.88 -3.06 7.06
CA SER A 78 -4.09 -2.60 8.21
C SER A 78 -4.16 -3.56 9.39
N LEU A 79 -5.35 -4.09 9.69
CA LEU A 79 -5.56 -5.02 10.81
C LEU A 79 -4.89 -6.37 10.58
N VAL A 80 -5.07 -6.95 9.39
CA VAL A 80 -4.47 -8.26 9.02
C VAL A 80 -2.96 -8.15 8.97
N LEU A 81 -2.42 -7.08 8.40
CA LEU A 81 -0.97 -6.89 8.33
C LEU A 81 -0.35 -6.76 9.73
N GLN A 82 -0.97 -5.97 10.61
CA GLN A 82 -0.51 -5.85 12.00
C GLN A 82 -0.64 -7.17 12.77
N ALA A 83 -1.73 -7.92 12.57
CA ALA A 83 -1.89 -9.25 13.15
C ALA A 83 -0.79 -10.22 12.65
N GLY A 84 -0.45 -10.15 11.36
CA GLY A 84 0.65 -10.89 10.76
C GLY A 84 1.99 -10.58 11.43
N TYR A 85 2.31 -9.31 11.66
CA TYR A 85 3.56 -8.90 12.33
C TYR A 85 3.63 -9.31 13.81
N ARG A 86 2.49 -9.51 14.46
CA ARG A 86 2.45 -10.08 15.82
C ARG A 86 2.61 -11.59 15.81
N ALA A 87 2.14 -12.26 14.76
CA ALA A 87 2.15 -13.71 14.64
C ALA A 87 3.45 -14.28 14.03
N SER A 88 4.23 -13.47 13.32
CA SER A 88 5.44 -13.90 12.60
C SER A 88 6.36 -12.74 12.27
N ASP A 89 7.62 -13.06 11.96
CA ASP A 89 8.63 -12.08 11.57
C ASP A 89 8.22 -11.20 10.39
N LEU A 90 8.49 -9.90 10.53
CA LEU A 90 8.30 -8.89 9.49
C LEU A 90 8.96 -9.29 8.17
N SER A 91 10.15 -9.92 8.25
CA SER A 91 10.89 -10.36 7.07
C SER A 91 10.26 -11.53 6.31
N LEU A 92 9.25 -12.20 6.88
CA LEU A 92 8.45 -13.21 6.20
C LEU A 92 7.13 -12.63 5.68
N VAL A 93 6.38 -11.95 6.56
CA VAL A 93 5.03 -11.46 6.25
C VAL A 93 5.06 -10.38 5.17
N TYR A 94 6.00 -9.43 5.27
CA TYR A 94 6.04 -8.27 4.38
C TYR A 94 6.33 -8.63 2.91
N PRO A 95 7.35 -9.46 2.58
CA PRO A 95 7.59 -9.88 1.21
C PRO A 95 6.42 -10.67 0.60
N ILE A 96 5.79 -11.56 1.38
CA ILE A 96 4.63 -12.33 0.91
C ILE A 96 3.47 -11.39 0.62
N ALA A 97 3.14 -10.47 1.53
CA ALA A 97 2.07 -9.49 1.32
C ALA A 97 2.30 -8.63 0.07
N ARG A 98 3.51 -8.11 -0.09
CA ARG A 98 3.85 -7.20 -1.21
C ARG A 98 4.01 -7.90 -2.54
N GLY A 99 4.46 -9.15 -2.57
CA GLY A 99 4.57 -9.93 -3.82
C GLY A 99 3.25 -10.57 -4.25
N SER A 100 2.40 -11.00 -3.31
CA SER A 100 1.12 -11.63 -3.66
C SER A 100 0.07 -10.64 -4.14
N GLY A 101 0.10 -9.38 -3.69
CA GLY A 101 -0.83 -8.33 -4.13
C GLY A 101 -0.86 -8.11 -5.66
N PRO A 102 0.29 -7.88 -6.33
CA PRO A 102 0.36 -7.78 -7.80
C PRO A 102 -0.09 -9.05 -8.52
N LEU A 103 0.31 -10.23 -8.03
CA LEU A 103 -0.12 -11.51 -8.60
C LEU A 103 -1.64 -11.65 -8.57
N MET A 104 -2.24 -11.39 -7.41
CA MET A 104 -3.69 -11.46 -7.23
C MET A 104 -4.42 -10.40 -8.04
N SER A 105 -3.88 -9.19 -8.13
CA SER A 105 -4.42 -8.12 -9.00
C SER A 105 -4.41 -8.55 -10.47
N PHE A 106 -3.32 -9.16 -10.94
CA PHE A 106 -3.19 -9.66 -12.30
C PHE A 106 -4.23 -10.75 -12.58
N PHE A 107 -4.34 -11.77 -11.72
CA PHE A 107 -5.34 -12.83 -11.90
C PHE A 107 -6.77 -12.29 -11.85
N ALA A 108 -7.06 -11.32 -10.99
CA ALA A 108 -8.36 -10.67 -10.95
C ALA A 108 -8.63 -9.85 -12.23
N ALA A 109 -7.64 -9.18 -12.81
CA ALA A 109 -7.79 -8.50 -14.09
C ALA A 109 -8.07 -9.49 -15.23
N VAL A 110 -7.33 -10.60 -15.31
CA VAL A 110 -7.58 -11.68 -16.29
C VAL A 110 -9.01 -12.24 -16.16
N LEU A 111 -9.45 -12.54 -14.93
CA LEU A 111 -10.76 -13.16 -14.69
C LEU A 111 -11.93 -12.19 -14.85
N LEU A 112 -11.80 -10.95 -14.37
CA LEU A 112 -12.91 -9.98 -14.31
C LEU A 112 -12.97 -9.07 -15.53
N LEU A 113 -11.82 -8.78 -16.16
CA LEU A 113 -11.71 -7.88 -17.31
C LEU A 113 -11.45 -8.65 -18.63
N GLY A 114 -11.24 -9.96 -18.56
CA GLY A 114 -11.03 -10.81 -19.74
C GLY A 114 -9.67 -10.61 -20.42
N GLU A 115 -8.66 -10.11 -19.70
CA GLU A 115 -7.31 -9.93 -20.23
C GLU A 115 -6.68 -11.29 -20.60
N ARG A 116 -5.92 -11.32 -21.70
CA ARG A 116 -5.31 -12.57 -22.18
C ARG A 116 -4.05 -12.91 -21.39
N ILE A 117 -3.86 -14.18 -21.06
CA ILE A 117 -2.60 -14.65 -20.48
C ILE A 117 -1.59 -14.82 -21.62
N THR A 118 -0.49 -14.07 -21.58
CA THR A 118 0.61 -14.23 -22.53
C THR A 118 1.77 -15.00 -21.89
N LEU A 119 2.70 -15.49 -22.72
CA LEU A 119 3.93 -16.14 -22.23
C LEU A 119 4.74 -15.21 -21.32
N GLN A 120 4.73 -13.91 -21.64
CA GLN A 120 5.37 -12.88 -20.83
C GLN A 120 4.69 -12.74 -19.47
N SER A 121 3.36 -12.80 -19.40
CA SER A 121 2.63 -12.81 -18.13
C SER A 121 3.03 -14.00 -17.25
N VAL A 122 3.17 -15.19 -17.85
CA VAL A 122 3.58 -16.42 -17.14
C VAL A 122 5.00 -16.28 -16.57
N LEU A 123 5.95 -15.78 -17.35
CA LEU A 123 7.31 -15.50 -16.89
C LEU A 123 7.31 -14.49 -15.74
N GLY A 124 6.48 -13.45 -15.85
CA GLY A 124 6.25 -12.48 -14.79
C GLY A 124 5.77 -13.13 -13.49
N VAL A 125 4.74 -13.99 -13.55
CA VAL A 125 4.24 -14.74 -12.40
C VAL A 125 5.34 -15.58 -11.76
N VAL A 126 6.08 -16.36 -12.56
CA VAL A 126 7.15 -17.24 -12.08
C VAL A 126 8.22 -16.44 -11.35
N LEU A 127 8.65 -15.29 -11.90
CA LEU A 127 9.63 -14.42 -11.29
C LEU A 127 9.16 -13.84 -9.95
N VAL A 128 7.90 -13.40 -9.85
CA VAL A 128 7.35 -12.90 -8.58
C VAL A 128 7.28 -13.99 -7.53
N VAL A 129 6.73 -15.18 -7.87
CA VAL A 129 6.64 -16.31 -6.93
C VAL A 129 8.04 -16.75 -6.46
N SER A 130 8.99 -16.88 -7.39
CA SER A 130 10.37 -17.26 -7.07
C SER A 130 11.03 -16.22 -6.17
N GLY A 131 10.80 -14.94 -6.45
CA GLY A 131 11.32 -13.85 -5.64
C GLY A 131 10.74 -13.84 -4.22
N ILE A 132 9.42 -14.05 -4.06
CA ILE A 132 8.79 -14.18 -2.73
C ILE A 132 9.43 -15.34 -1.96
N VAL A 133 9.57 -16.51 -2.59
CA VAL A 133 10.17 -17.71 -1.98
C VAL A 133 11.60 -17.45 -1.50
N LEU A 134 12.40 -16.74 -2.30
CA LEU A 134 13.76 -16.35 -1.95
C LEU A 134 13.82 -15.36 -0.79
N VAL A 135 13.04 -14.26 -0.82
CA VAL A 135 13.07 -13.24 0.25
C VAL A 135 12.51 -13.79 1.56
N ALA A 136 11.46 -14.61 1.48
CA ALA A 136 10.86 -15.30 2.62
C ALA A 136 11.78 -16.36 3.24
N GLY A 137 12.90 -16.71 2.59
CA GLY A 137 13.84 -17.71 3.10
C GLY A 137 13.28 -19.13 3.11
N LEU A 138 12.18 -19.38 2.39
CA LEU A 138 11.46 -20.65 2.38
C LEU A 138 12.30 -21.81 1.84
N LEU A 139 13.37 -21.52 1.07
CA LEU A 139 14.29 -22.54 0.55
C LEU A 139 15.34 -23.00 1.56
N ARG A 140 15.66 -22.19 2.58
CA ARG A 140 16.70 -22.52 3.56
C ARG A 140 16.14 -23.24 4.77
N GLU A 141 15.03 -22.73 5.31
CA GLU A 141 14.41 -23.30 6.50
C GLU A 141 12.90 -23.47 6.31
N PRO A 142 12.45 -24.29 5.33
CA PRO A 142 11.03 -24.47 4.99
C PRO A 142 10.18 -24.91 6.19
N HIS A 143 10.78 -25.63 7.15
CA HIS A 143 10.10 -26.13 8.35
C HIS A 143 10.00 -25.11 9.50
N LYS A 144 10.72 -23.98 9.43
CA LYS A 144 10.66 -22.93 10.47
C LYS A 144 9.76 -21.76 10.12
N ALA A 145 9.29 -21.65 8.87
CA ALA A 145 8.37 -20.60 8.46
C ALA A 145 7.00 -20.81 9.15
N PRO A 146 6.55 -19.89 10.01
CA PRO A 146 5.26 -20.04 10.67
C PRO A 146 4.14 -20.02 9.61
N ARG A 147 3.33 -21.08 9.55
CA ARG A 147 2.15 -21.16 8.64
C ARG A 147 1.25 -19.93 8.80
N ALA A 148 1.13 -19.43 10.01
CA ALA A 148 0.40 -18.19 10.31
C ALA A 148 0.99 -16.98 9.56
N GLY A 149 2.31 -16.82 9.52
CA GLY A 149 2.97 -15.73 8.79
C GLY A 149 2.71 -15.77 7.29
N ILE A 150 2.75 -16.97 6.69
CA ILE A 150 2.41 -17.16 5.27
C ILE A 150 0.94 -16.81 5.03
N ALA A 151 0.02 -17.33 5.86
CA ALA A 151 -1.40 -17.07 5.73
C ALA A 151 -1.72 -15.57 5.86
N TYR A 152 -1.21 -14.89 6.89
CA TYR A 152 -1.41 -13.44 7.05
C TYR A 152 -0.81 -12.65 5.90
N GLY A 153 0.36 -13.04 5.39
CA GLY A 153 0.97 -12.45 4.20
C GLY A 153 0.05 -12.55 2.98
N LEU A 154 -0.47 -13.74 2.68
CA LEU A 154 -1.38 -13.97 1.55
C LEU A 154 -2.70 -13.22 1.71
N VAL A 155 -3.33 -13.25 2.89
CA VAL A 155 -4.57 -12.51 3.15
C VAL A 155 -4.35 -11.01 3.01
N THR A 156 -3.19 -10.50 3.44
CA THR A 156 -2.81 -9.10 3.20
C THR A 156 -2.70 -8.81 1.70
N GLY A 157 -2.11 -9.72 0.93
CA GLY A 157 -2.07 -9.66 -0.53
C GLY A 157 -3.46 -9.56 -1.17
N VAL A 158 -4.44 -10.34 -0.67
CA VAL A 158 -5.83 -10.28 -1.14
C VAL A 158 -6.42 -8.89 -0.90
N PHE A 159 -6.25 -8.32 0.29
CA PHE A 159 -6.69 -6.96 0.56
C PHE A 159 -5.99 -5.94 -0.34
N ILE A 160 -4.69 -6.11 -0.60
CA ILE A 160 -3.93 -5.25 -1.52
C ILE A 160 -4.52 -5.28 -2.92
N ALA A 161 -4.80 -6.47 -3.45
CA ALA A 161 -5.42 -6.60 -4.76
C ALA A 161 -6.83 -6.00 -4.78
N ALA A 162 -7.66 -6.33 -3.79
CA ALA A 162 -9.03 -5.86 -3.71
C ALA A 162 -9.13 -4.33 -3.64
N TYR A 163 -8.34 -3.67 -2.77
CA TYR A 163 -8.37 -2.20 -2.73
C TYR A 163 -7.76 -1.61 -4.00
N THR A 164 -6.69 -2.20 -4.57
CA THR A 164 -6.09 -1.66 -5.80
C THR A 164 -7.08 -1.67 -6.96
N ILE A 165 -7.91 -2.70 -7.09
CA ILE A 165 -8.95 -2.77 -8.13
C ILE A 165 -10.06 -1.78 -7.83
N ASN A 166 -10.60 -1.76 -6.61
CA ASN A 166 -11.68 -0.86 -6.22
C ASN A 166 -11.28 0.62 -6.36
N ASP A 167 -10.10 0.97 -5.85
CA ASP A 167 -9.61 2.35 -5.86
C ASP A 167 -9.25 2.78 -7.29
N GLY A 168 -8.70 1.86 -8.09
CA GLY A 168 -8.48 2.06 -9.51
C GLY A 168 -9.79 2.32 -10.27
N TRP A 169 -10.84 1.54 -10.00
CA TRP A 169 -12.18 1.76 -10.55
C TRP A 169 -12.76 3.11 -10.11
N ALA A 170 -12.63 3.46 -8.83
CA ALA A 170 -13.10 4.72 -8.26
C ALA A 170 -12.49 5.95 -8.97
N VAL A 171 -11.16 5.96 -9.18
CA VAL A 171 -10.50 7.13 -9.77
C VAL A 171 -10.54 7.16 -11.30
N LYS A 172 -10.61 5.99 -11.95
CA LYS A 172 -10.51 5.88 -13.41
C LYS A 172 -11.87 5.84 -14.11
N VAL A 173 -12.85 5.14 -13.53
CA VAL A 173 -14.17 4.95 -14.13
C VAL A 173 -15.20 5.88 -13.50
N LEU A 174 -15.25 5.94 -12.17
CA LEU A 174 -16.13 6.86 -11.45
C LEU A 174 -15.58 8.29 -11.37
N LEU A 175 -14.34 8.50 -11.84
CA LEU A 175 -13.66 9.80 -11.89
C LEU A 175 -13.55 10.52 -10.54
N ILE A 176 -13.70 9.79 -9.43
CA ILE A 176 -13.57 10.33 -8.08
C ILE A 176 -12.15 10.89 -7.93
N SER A 177 -12.04 12.07 -7.34
CA SER A 177 -10.73 12.66 -7.05
C SER A 177 -9.92 11.73 -6.13
N PRO A 178 -8.65 11.44 -6.45
CA PRO A 178 -7.75 10.69 -5.58
C PRO A 178 -7.70 11.20 -4.14
N PHE A 179 -7.85 12.52 -3.95
CA PHE A 179 -7.90 13.15 -2.63
C PHE A 179 -9.12 12.68 -1.83
N ILE A 180 -10.29 12.57 -2.46
CA ILE A 180 -11.51 12.13 -1.78
C ILE A 180 -11.42 10.66 -1.39
N VAL A 181 -10.85 9.82 -2.26
CA VAL A 181 -10.67 8.38 -1.99
C VAL A 181 -9.79 8.16 -0.75
N ASP A 182 -8.62 8.80 -0.68
CA ASP A 182 -7.74 8.71 0.49
C ASP A 182 -8.36 9.34 1.74
N TYR A 183 -9.02 10.49 1.59
CA TYR A 183 -9.67 11.20 2.70
C TYR A 183 -10.77 10.36 3.35
N ALA A 184 -11.63 9.71 2.54
CA ALA A 184 -12.69 8.83 3.04
C ALA A 184 -12.10 7.64 3.83
N GLY A 185 -11.02 7.03 3.33
CA GLY A 185 -10.32 5.96 4.03
C GLY A 185 -9.74 6.41 5.38
N ASN A 186 -9.11 7.58 5.43
CA ASN A 186 -8.58 8.14 6.69
C ASN A 186 -9.70 8.54 7.66
N LEU A 187 -10.79 9.14 7.18
CA LEU A 187 -11.95 9.49 8.02
C LEU A 187 -12.55 8.23 8.67
N PHE A 188 -12.71 7.15 7.90
CA PHE A 188 -13.20 5.90 8.43
C PHE A 188 -12.26 5.27 9.46
N ARG A 189 -10.94 5.30 9.21
CA ARG A 189 -9.93 4.87 10.20
C ARG A 189 -10.04 5.66 11.50
N ILE A 190 -10.27 6.98 11.42
CA ILE A 190 -10.51 7.80 12.62
C ILE A 190 -11.75 7.29 13.35
N ILE A 191 -12.88 7.12 12.67
CA ILE A 191 -14.14 6.66 13.29
C ILE A 191 -13.93 5.33 14.04
N VAL A 192 -13.24 4.39 13.41
CA VAL A 192 -13.01 3.04 13.97
C VAL A 192 -12.02 3.04 15.13
N LEU A 193 -10.95 3.85 15.05
CA LEU A 193 -9.87 3.84 16.04
C LEU A 193 -10.10 4.83 17.20
N SER A 194 -11.00 5.80 17.03
CA SER A 194 -11.29 6.82 18.05
C SER A 194 -11.83 6.26 19.37
N PRO A 195 -12.69 5.22 19.41
CA PRO A 195 -13.13 4.63 20.68
C PRO A 195 -11.96 4.12 21.53
N GLN A 196 -11.00 3.42 20.90
CA GLN A 196 -9.81 2.91 21.58
C GLN A 196 -8.90 4.06 22.07
N ALA A 197 -8.67 5.05 21.20
CA ALA A 197 -7.88 6.24 21.56
C ALA A 197 -8.53 7.06 22.69
N TRP A 198 -9.86 7.14 22.72
CA TRP A 198 -10.59 7.85 23.77
C TRP A 198 -10.48 7.16 25.12
N MET A 199 -10.53 5.83 25.15
CA MET A 199 -10.32 5.03 26.37
C MET A 199 -8.89 5.21 26.92
N ASP A 200 -7.90 5.29 26.04
CA ASP A 200 -6.47 5.43 26.39
C ASP A 200 -5.96 6.89 26.33
N ARG A 201 -6.83 7.88 26.58
CA ARG A 201 -6.56 9.32 26.39
C ARG A 201 -5.27 9.85 27.05
N VAL A 202 -4.87 9.29 28.19
CA VAL A 202 -3.63 9.68 28.89
C VAL A 202 -2.41 9.31 28.03
N ARG A 203 -2.37 8.05 27.56
CA ARG A 203 -1.32 7.54 26.70
C ARG A 203 -1.33 8.23 25.34
N VAL A 204 -2.49 8.55 24.79
CA VAL A 204 -2.60 9.35 23.56
C VAL A 204 -1.90 10.70 23.72
N ARG A 205 -2.10 11.40 24.84
CA ARG A 205 -1.46 12.70 25.09
C ARG A 205 0.06 12.59 25.17
N GLU A 206 0.57 11.52 25.75
CA GLU A 206 2.01 11.21 25.80
C GLU A 206 2.56 10.88 24.41
N GLU A 207 1.89 9.99 23.68
CA GLU A 207 2.26 9.59 22.32
C GLU A 207 2.21 10.75 21.33
N ILE A 208 1.28 11.71 21.50
CA ILE A 208 1.30 12.97 20.74
C ILE A 208 2.61 13.71 20.98
N ARG A 209 3.00 13.93 22.24
CA ARG A 209 4.24 14.67 22.55
C ARG A 209 5.49 13.97 22.02
N LEU A 210 5.54 12.65 22.13
CA LEU A 210 6.68 11.83 21.70
C LEU A 210 6.77 11.70 20.18
N TYR A 211 5.63 11.60 19.50
CA TYR A 211 5.57 11.23 18.08
C TYR A 211 4.93 12.30 17.19
N LEU A 212 4.71 13.53 17.65
CA LEU A 212 4.11 14.61 16.84
C LEU A 212 4.85 14.83 15.52
N LYS A 213 6.17 14.95 15.55
CA LYS A 213 6.98 15.19 14.34
C LYS A 213 6.89 14.01 13.37
N PRO A 214 7.13 12.75 13.79
CA PRO A 214 6.86 11.59 12.95
C PRO A 214 5.42 11.54 12.41
N ALA A 215 4.42 11.81 13.25
CA ALA A 215 3.02 11.79 12.86
C ALA A 215 2.72 12.85 11.80
N LEU A 216 3.22 14.09 11.94
CA LEU A 216 3.05 15.15 10.95
C LEU A 216 3.68 14.80 9.59
N VAL A 217 4.91 14.28 9.61
CA VAL A 217 5.59 13.87 8.36
C VAL A 217 4.80 12.75 7.67
N VAL A 218 4.35 11.75 8.42
CA VAL A 218 3.55 10.65 7.87
C VAL A 218 2.16 11.14 7.42
N SER A 219 1.57 12.10 8.11
CA SER A 219 0.26 12.68 7.79
C SER A 219 0.26 13.38 6.43
N ILE A 220 1.40 13.93 6.02
CA ILE A 220 1.59 14.58 4.72
C ILE A 220 2.05 13.55 3.68
N LEU A 221 3.17 12.89 3.93
CA LEU A 221 3.84 12.08 2.92
C LEU A 221 3.17 10.72 2.68
N GLY A 222 2.47 10.18 3.67
CA GLY A 222 1.70 8.94 3.55
C GLY A 222 0.59 9.06 2.51
N PRO A 223 -0.41 9.93 2.75
CA PRO A 223 -1.45 10.25 1.76
C PRO A 223 -0.88 10.72 0.43
N LEU A 224 0.11 11.63 0.43
CA LEU A 224 0.67 12.16 -0.81
C LEU A 224 1.18 11.05 -1.73
N GLY A 225 1.94 10.09 -1.19
CA GLY A 225 2.45 8.98 -1.99
C GLY A 225 1.33 8.12 -2.58
N TYR A 226 0.27 7.88 -1.83
CA TYR A 226 -0.87 7.10 -2.28
C TYR A 226 -1.75 7.87 -3.29
N ILE A 227 -2.02 9.16 -3.06
CA ILE A 227 -2.71 10.07 -3.99
C ILE A 227 -1.97 10.15 -5.33
N LEU A 228 -0.64 10.20 -5.32
CA LEU A 228 0.18 10.20 -6.54
C LEU A 228 0.06 8.88 -7.32
N VAL A 229 0.00 7.74 -6.63
CA VAL A 229 -0.25 6.44 -7.26
C VAL A 229 -1.65 6.40 -7.88
N LEU A 230 -2.66 6.85 -7.15
CA LEU A 230 -4.03 6.91 -7.66
C LEU A 230 -4.16 7.85 -8.87
N TYR A 231 -3.47 9.00 -8.83
CA TYR A 231 -3.36 9.89 -9.98
C TYR A 231 -2.72 9.18 -11.17
N ALA A 232 -1.61 8.47 -10.97
CA ALA A 232 -0.97 7.69 -12.02
C ALA A 232 -1.91 6.61 -12.58
N MET A 233 -2.69 5.91 -11.73
CA MET A 233 -3.71 4.94 -12.16
C MET A 233 -4.85 5.57 -12.96
N ARG A 234 -5.18 6.84 -12.70
CA ARG A 234 -6.19 7.58 -13.47
C ARG A 234 -5.72 7.86 -14.91
N VAL A 235 -4.44 8.20 -15.10
CA VAL A 235 -3.90 8.60 -16.40
C VAL A 235 -3.13 7.50 -17.14
N ALA A 236 -2.95 6.32 -16.55
CA ALA A 236 -2.26 5.19 -17.16
C ALA A 236 -2.98 3.85 -16.86
N PRO A 237 -2.68 2.76 -17.59
CA PRO A 237 -3.19 1.43 -17.27
C PRO A 237 -2.80 0.98 -15.86
N ILE A 238 -3.76 0.41 -15.11
CA ILE A 238 -3.53 -0.09 -13.75
C ILE A 238 -2.49 -1.21 -13.77
N SER A 239 -2.55 -2.07 -14.80
CA SER A 239 -1.58 -3.13 -15.09
C SER A 239 -0.14 -2.63 -15.18
N HIS A 240 0.09 -1.37 -15.56
CA HIS A 240 1.44 -0.80 -15.60
C HIS A 240 1.82 -0.09 -14.29
N VAL A 241 0.89 0.65 -13.69
CA VAL A 241 1.15 1.49 -12.50
C VAL A 241 1.33 0.64 -11.24
N ALA A 242 0.51 -0.39 -11.04
CA ALA A 242 0.58 -1.24 -9.86
C ALA A 242 1.95 -1.92 -9.74
N PRO A 243 2.52 -2.48 -10.82
CA PRO A 243 3.89 -2.93 -10.84
C PRO A 243 4.96 -1.92 -10.45
N MET A 244 4.92 -0.73 -11.07
CA MET A 244 5.91 0.30 -10.78
C MET A 244 5.83 0.80 -9.35
N ARG A 245 4.63 0.80 -8.75
CA ARG A 245 4.45 1.09 -7.31
C ARG A 245 5.24 0.09 -6.47
N GLU A 246 5.14 -1.21 -6.73
CA GLU A 246 5.88 -2.18 -5.93
C GLU A 246 7.40 -2.02 -6.10
N LEU A 247 7.89 -1.78 -7.32
CA LEU A 247 9.29 -1.43 -7.57
C LEU A 247 9.74 -0.20 -6.77
N ALA A 248 8.96 0.89 -6.86
CA ALA A 248 9.18 2.14 -6.14
C ALA A 248 9.25 1.92 -4.63
N THR A 249 8.32 1.15 -4.07
CA THR A 249 8.31 0.85 -2.64
C THR A 249 9.48 -0.03 -2.23
N LEU A 250 9.91 -0.97 -3.06
CA LEU A 250 11.03 -1.86 -2.80
C LEU A 250 12.37 -1.11 -2.82
N ILE A 251 12.58 -0.23 -3.80
CA ILE A 251 13.72 0.69 -3.84
C ILE A 251 13.72 1.61 -2.61
N GLY A 252 12.56 2.19 -2.29
CA GLY A 252 12.40 3.03 -1.11
C GLY A 252 12.72 2.28 0.19
N THR A 253 12.31 1.02 0.29
CA THR A 253 12.60 0.16 1.44
C THR A 253 14.09 -0.19 1.51
N TYR A 254 14.75 -0.46 0.37
CA TYR A 254 16.19 -0.72 0.32
C TYR A 254 17.02 0.48 0.79
N PHE A 255 16.74 1.67 0.27
CA PHE A 255 17.44 2.89 0.70
C PHE A 255 17.13 3.24 2.17
N GLY A 256 15.89 3.01 2.62
CA GLY A 256 15.51 3.13 4.03
C GLY A 256 16.30 2.19 4.93
N ALA A 257 16.45 0.92 4.55
CA ALA A 257 17.20 -0.09 5.29
C ALA A 257 18.71 0.23 5.35
N ARG A 258 19.28 0.70 4.23
CA ARG A 258 20.70 1.11 4.17
C ARG A 258 20.98 2.34 5.05
N LEU A 259 20.06 3.31 5.06
CA LEU A 259 20.14 4.47 5.96
C LEU A 259 20.07 4.05 7.44
N LEU A 260 19.39 2.94 7.73
CA LEU A 260 19.28 2.33 9.06
C LEU A 260 20.43 1.36 9.39
N LYS A 261 21.44 1.24 8.52
CA LYS A 261 22.60 0.33 8.66
C LYS A 261 22.23 -1.15 8.84
N GLU A 262 21.05 -1.56 8.38
CA GLU A 262 20.63 -2.97 8.43
C GLU A 262 21.35 -3.73 7.29
N LYS A 263 22.10 -4.79 7.63
CA LYS A 263 22.72 -5.66 6.63
C LYS A 263 21.62 -6.48 5.95
N ALA A 264 21.32 -6.17 4.70
CA ALA A 264 20.45 -7.01 3.88
C ALA A 264 21.21 -8.25 3.42
N ALA A 265 20.65 -9.45 3.67
CA ALA A 265 21.22 -10.70 3.18
C ALA A 265 21.20 -10.72 1.63
N PRO A 266 22.24 -11.26 0.96
CA PRO A 266 22.31 -11.30 -0.51
C PRO A 266 21.09 -11.98 -1.16
N GLU A 267 20.53 -13.02 -0.55
CA GLU A 267 19.35 -13.70 -1.10
C GLU A 267 18.10 -12.81 -1.08
N ARG A 268 17.98 -11.91 -0.11
CA ARG A 268 16.88 -10.93 -0.06
C ARG A 268 17.00 -9.91 -1.18
N MET A 269 18.22 -9.55 -1.58
CA MET A 269 18.45 -8.65 -2.71
C MET A 269 18.10 -9.34 -4.04
N VAL A 270 18.51 -10.60 -4.22
CA VAL A 270 18.17 -11.37 -5.42
C VAL A 270 16.67 -11.61 -5.50
N GLY A 271 16.03 -12.05 -4.41
CA GLY A 271 14.59 -12.28 -4.39
C GLY A 271 13.79 -10.99 -4.63
N ALA A 272 14.23 -9.86 -4.07
CA ALA A 272 13.66 -8.55 -4.36
C ALA A 272 13.80 -8.16 -5.84
N ALA A 273 14.96 -8.42 -6.46
CA ALA A 273 15.19 -8.20 -7.87
C ALA A 273 14.29 -9.10 -8.75
N CYS A 274 14.07 -10.36 -8.36
CA CYS A 274 13.15 -11.27 -9.03
C CYS A 274 11.70 -10.77 -8.94
N ILE A 275 11.24 -10.33 -7.76
CA ILE A 275 9.90 -9.72 -7.60
C ILE A 275 9.78 -8.53 -8.55
N VAL A 276 10.76 -7.63 -8.55
CA VAL A 276 10.78 -6.46 -9.43
C VAL A 276 10.71 -6.85 -10.91
N ALA A 277 11.58 -7.76 -11.35
CA ALA A 277 11.64 -8.18 -12.75
C ALA A 277 10.33 -8.86 -13.18
N GLY A 278 9.76 -9.70 -12.32
CA GLY A 278 8.48 -10.35 -12.59
C GLY A 278 7.33 -9.37 -12.65
N VAL A 279 7.31 -8.41 -11.73
CA VAL A 279 6.34 -7.33 -11.70
C VAL A 279 6.44 -6.45 -12.97
N ILE A 280 7.64 -6.08 -13.43
CA ILE A 280 7.85 -5.38 -14.71
C ILE A 280 7.38 -6.23 -15.89
N SER A 281 7.70 -7.52 -15.88
CA SER A 281 7.30 -8.44 -16.94
C SER A 281 5.78 -8.55 -17.05
N LEU A 282 5.06 -8.62 -15.92
CA LEU A 282 3.59 -8.53 -15.87
C LEU A 282 3.08 -7.18 -16.39
N ALA A 283 3.76 -6.09 -16.06
CA ALA A 283 3.41 -4.74 -16.51
C ALA A 283 3.52 -4.55 -18.01
N MET A 284 4.49 -5.23 -18.64
CA MET A 284 4.79 -5.11 -20.07
C MET A 284 4.11 -6.20 -20.90
N ALA A 285 3.42 -7.15 -20.26
CA ALA A 285 2.69 -8.17 -20.99
C ALA A 285 1.52 -7.50 -21.70
N ASP A 286 1.48 -7.62 -23.03
CA ASP A 286 0.39 -7.09 -23.84
C ASP A 286 -0.95 -7.68 -23.36
N VAL A 287 -1.93 -6.79 -23.14
CA VAL A 287 -3.31 -7.10 -22.72
C VAL A 287 -4.18 -7.43 -23.93
#